data_AF-A0A1V5XVR1-F1
#
_entry.id   AF-A0A1V5XVR1-F1
#
_cell.length_a   1.000
_cell.length_b   1.000
_cell.length_c   1.000
_cell.angle_alpha   90.00
_cell.angle_beta   90.00
_cell.angle_gamma   90.00
#
_symmetry.space_group_name_H-M   'P 1'
#
loop_
_entity.id
_entity.type
_entity.pdbx_description
1 polymer ?
#
loop_
_entity_poly.entity_id
_entity_poly.type
_entity_poly.pdbx_seq_one_letter_code
_entity_poly.pdbx_strand_id
1 'polypeptide(L)'
;MANKTLILFTVSIWLWSASPAHAAGQVFTLSKRLAGQILLQTEQRGEAWYVHPYTLLRYYLPDGAAAYDMMRYFGLGISEDDYAKVEKGDKNLLNTLKGKIILRVHKNGEAYYIKPQDLSVHYLQNGEKAYELMREHSLGITDDDLEDILIGRLTRRTETLLPGTCETVNTQLSQNNYWKGFNIWTKTKNFLEAEKYYAESLRLDPDYAPALSSYGFIRAAFYDEYETGEKFLNRAMQIDPEWAYAPFNLGIMYDLEQLYFGLSNPPAKNEEWLKKRQAYAVKWLEFTVDRFPEHPDIYHFKKQLSEMEDYYRKQ
;
A
#
# COMPACT_ATOMS: atom_id res chain seq x y z
N MET A 1 38.68 -39.16 -26.69
CA MET A 1 39.42 -37.91 -26.90
C MET A 1 38.45 -36.84 -27.38
N ALA A 2 38.20 -35.83 -26.54
CA ALA A 2 37.98 -34.42 -26.89
C ALA A 2 37.21 -33.75 -25.75
N ASN A 3 37.95 -33.29 -24.74
CA ASN A 3 37.52 -32.22 -23.85
C ASN A 3 37.15 -31.00 -24.72
N LYS A 4 35.92 -30.53 -24.63
CA LYS A 4 35.58 -29.17 -25.07
C LYS A 4 35.27 -28.33 -23.84
N THR A 5 36.34 -27.71 -23.38
CA THR A 5 36.41 -26.67 -22.35
C THR A 5 35.44 -25.54 -22.71
N LEU A 6 34.43 -25.29 -21.86
CA LEU A 6 33.59 -24.11 -21.96
C LEU A 6 34.31 -22.95 -21.25
N ILE A 7 34.82 -22.00 -22.02
CA ILE A 7 35.48 -20.81 -21.49
C ILE A 7 34.40 -19.83 -21.02
N LEU A 8 34.29 -19.67 -19.70
CA LEU A 8 33.51 -18.61 -19.04
C LEU A 8 34.30 -17.30 -19.12
N PHE A 9 33.81 -16.33 -19.89
CA PHE A 9 34.26 -14.94 -19.79
C PHE A 9 33.44 -14.24 -18.71
N THR A 10 33.99 -14.09 -17.51
CA THR A 10 33.46 -13.16 -16.49
C THR A 10 34.04 -11.78 -16.77
N VAL A 11 33.21 -10.87 -17.26
CA VAL A 11 33.53 -9.44 -17.30
C VAL A 11 33.15 -8.87 -15.93
N SER A 12 34.13 -8.82 -15.03
CA SER A 12 33.99 -8.18 -13.72
C SER A 12 34.18 -6.66 -13.88
N ILE A 13 33.11 -5.94 -14.20
CA ILE A 13 33.09 -4.49 -14.11
C ILE A 13 32.87 -4.10 -12.65
N TRP A 14 33.95 -3.70 -11.98
CA TRP A 14 33.87 -2.99 -10.71
C TRP A 14 33.42 -1.55 -10.98
N LEU A 15 32.11 -1.34 -11.03
CA LEU A 15 31.51 -0.01 -10.90
C LEU A 15 31.00 0.13 -9.48
N TRP A 16 31.78 0.83 -8.66
CA TRP A 16 31.35 1.29 -7.33
C TRP A 16 30.41 2.48 -7.54
N SER A 17 29.19 2.20 -7.98
CA SER A 17 28.07 3.13 -7.86
C SER A 17 27.17 2.61 -6.73
N ALA A 18 26.92 3.45 -5.73
CA ALA A 18 25.98 3.15 -4.67
C ALA A 18 24.64 2.73 -5.29
N SER A 19 24.27 1.46 -5.10
CA SER A 19 23.04 0.91 -5.67
C SER A 19 21.80 1.65 -5.11
N PRO A 20 20.83 2.04 -5.95
CA PRO A 20 19.56 2.66 -5.51
C PRO A 20 18.77 1.83 -4.48
N ALA A 21 19.06 0.53 -4.36
CA ALA A 21 18.50 -0.36 -3.36
C ALA A 21 18.86 0.04 -1.91
N HIS A 22 20.02 0.69 -1.68
CA HIS A 22 20.39 1.17 -0.34
C HIS A 22 19.56 2.39 0.10
N ALA A 23 19.19 3.27 -0.83
CA ALA A 23 18.36 4.46 -0.54
C ALA A 23 16.89 4.09 -0.28
N ALA A 24 16.33 3.15 -1.05
CA ALA A 24 14.95 2.67 -0.84
C ALA A 24 14.76 1.95 0.51
N GLY A 25 15.76 1.18 0.95
CA GLY A 25 15.77 0.56 2.27
C GLY A 25 15.86 1.57 3.42
N GLN A 26 16.60 2.68 3.24
CA GLN A 26 16.68 3.76 4.23
C GLN A 26 15.37 4.56 4.36
N VAL A 27 14.73 4.90 3.25
CA VAL A 27 13.44 5.62 3.18
C VAL A 27 12.33 4.91 3.96
N PHE A 28 12.17 3.58 3.75
CA PHE A 28 11.16 2.81 4.47
C PHE A 28 11.53 2.60 5.95
N THR A 29 12.83 2.48 6.24
CA THR A 29 13.34 2.35 7.62
C THR A 29 13.07 3.62 8.43
N LEU A 30 13.30 4.79 7.85
CA LEU A 30 13.07 6.07 8.50
C LEU A 30 11.59 6.32 8.74
N SER A 31 10.75 6.16 7.71
CA SER A 31 9.31 6.35 7.81
C SER A 31 8.67 5.41 8.84
N LYS A 32 9.14 4.15 8.92
CA LYS A 32 8.71 3.18 9.94
C LYS A 32 9.17 3.56 11.35
N ARG A 33 10.39 4.08 11.50
CA ARG A 33 10.92 4.55 12.79
C ARG A 33 10.14 5.76 13.31
N LEU A 34 9.69 6.63 12.41
CA LEU A 34 8.95 7.84 12.72
C LEU A 34 7.42 7.65 12.64
N ALA A 35 6.94 6.43 12.47
CA ALA A 35 5.52 6.11 12.39
C ALA A 35 4.75 6.65 13.61
N GLY A 36 3.73 7.45 13.34
CA GLY A 36 2.89 8.07 14.37
C GLY A 36 3.52 9.27 15.07
N GLN A 37 4.70 9.72 14.65
CA GLN A 37 5.37 10.89 15.20
C GLN A 37 4.82 12.18 14.60
N ILE A 38 4.94 13.24 15.39
CA ILE A 38 4.80 14.61 14.92
C ILE A 38 6.21 15.18 14.80
N LEU A 39 6.51 15.73 13.64
CA LEU A 39 7.83 16.22 13.29
C LEU A 39 7.78 17.73 13.11
N LEU A 40 8.86 18.39 13.50
CA LEU A 40 9.07 19.80 13.29
C LEU A 40 10.34 20.01 12.49
N GLN A 41 10.20 20.60 11.32
CA GLN A 41 11.32 20.89 10.44
C GLN A 41 12.17 22.02 11.04
N THR A 42 13.41 21.71 11.43
CA THR A 42 14.25 22.65 12.20
C THR A 42 15.07 23.60 11.34
N GLU A 43 15.22 23.33 10.04
CA GLU A 43 16.12 24.07 9.14
C GLU A 43 15.40 25.11 8.28
N GLN A 44 14.07 25.11 8.27
CA GLN A 44 13.23 26.07 7.55
C GLN A 44 12.31 26.87 8.49
N ARG A 45 11.05 27.10 8.09
CA ARG A 45 10.07 27.94 8.80
C ARG A 45 9.44 27.28 10.02
N GLY A 46 9.98 26.17 10.51
CA GLY A 46 9.38 25.41 11.61
C GLY A 46 8.06 24.78 11.19
N GLU A 47 8.02 24.13 10.03
CA GLU A 47 6.83 23.45 9.52
C GLU A 47 6.56 22.17 10.32
N ALA A 48 5.30 21.94 10.68
CA ALA A 48 4.88 20.77 11.43
C ALA A 48 4.32 19.69 10.48
N TRP A 49 4.63 18.44 10.79
CA TRP A 49 4.27 17.29 9.98
C TRP A 49 3.81 16.14 10.87
N TYR A 50 2.86 15.33 10.41
CA TYR A 50 2.46 14.09 11.08
C TYR A 50 2.74 12.89 10.19
N VAL A 51 3.49 11.91 10.69
CA VAL A 51 3.73 10.65 9.98
C VAL A 51 2.65 9.64 10.37
N HIS A 52 1.79 9.26 9.43
CA HIS A 52 0.70 8.34 9.73
C HIS A 52 1.21 6.91 9.96
N PRO A 53 0.78 6.21 11.04
CA PRO A 53 1.42 4.98 11.52
C PRO A 53 1.24 3.77 10.60
N TYR A 54 0.27 3.79 9.68
CA TYR A 54 0.00 2.68 8.76
C TYR A 54 0.47 2.94 7.34
N THR A 55 0.24 4.15 6.84
CA THR A 55 0.61 4.53 5.46
C THR A 55 2.05 5.00 5.39
N LEU A 56 2.67 5.34 6.54
CA LEU A 56 4.03 5.86 6.66
C LEU A 56 4.27 7.17 5.88
N LEU A 57 3.18 7.85 5.51
CA LEU A 57 3.22 9.14 4.82
C LEU A 57 3.24 10.28 5.85
N ARG A 58 3.98 11.36 5.56
CA ARG A 58 3.94 12.63 6.29
C ARG A 58 2.81 13.52 5.77
N TYR A 59 2.07 14.15 6.67
CA TYR A 59 0.99 15.09 6.33
C TYR A 59 1.34 16.46 6.90
N TYR A 60 1.25 17.48 6.05
CA TYR A 60 1.56 18.85 6.43
C TYR A 60 0.51 19.42 7.38
N LEU A 61 0.97 20.08 8.44
CA LEU A 61 0.16 20.76 9.44
C LEU A 61 0.52 22.26 9.43
N PRO A 62 -0.07 23.07 8.54
CA PRO A 62 0.19 24.50 8.49
C PRO A 62 -0.36 25.25 9.70
N ASP A 63 -1.55 24.86 10.20
CA ASP A 63 -2.33 25.61 11.16
C ASP A 63 -3.28 24.71 11.98
N GLY A 64 -4.03 25.32 12.91
CA GLY A 64 -5.04 24.65 13.71
C GLY A 64 -6.17 24.04 12.90
N ALA A 65 -6.58 24.66 11.79
CA ALA A 65 -7.61 24.11 10.92
C ALA A 65 -7.17 22.78 10.27
N ALA A 66 -5.93 22.71 9.79
CA ALA A 66 -5.35 21.49 9.26
C ALA A 66 -5.17 20.42 10.34
N ALA A 67 -4.76 20.80 11.56
CA ALA A 67 -4.71 19.88 12.69
C ALA A 67 -6.11 19.32 13.03
N TYR A 68 -7.15 20.16 12.97
CA TYR A 68 -8.53 19.72 13.15
C TYR A 68 -8.99 18.74 12.07
N ASP A 69 -8.74 19.05 10.80
CA ASP A 69 -9.06 18.17 9.68
C ASP A 69 -8.33 16.83 9.82
N MET A 70 -7.05 16.87 10.19
CA MET A 70 -6.26 15.67 10.46
C MET A 70 -6.86 14.81 11.57
N MET A 71 -7.20 15.40 12.72
CA MET A 71 -7.82 14.68 13.83
C MET A 71 -9.11 13.98 13.42
N ARG A 72 -9.95 14.64 12.63
CA ARG A 72 -11.19 14.04 12.13
C ARG A 72 -10.95 12.95 11.09
N TYR A 73 -9.93 13.14 10.25
CA TYR A 73 -9.66 12.25 9.13
C TYR A 73 -8.94 10.96 9.56
N PHE A 74 -7.96 11.05 10.45
CA PHE A 74 -7.20 9.87 10.96
C PHE A 74 -7.71 9.35 12.30
N GLY A 75 -8.65 10.05 12.92
CA GLY A 75 -9.13 9.71 14.24
C GLY A 75 -9.80 8.34 14.28
N LEU A 76 -9.24 7.44 15.08
CA LEU A 76 -9.81 6.11 15.34
C LEU A 76 -10.86 6.22 16.44
N GLY A 77 -12.11 5.86 16.13
CA GLY A 77 -13.16 5.77 17.15
C GLY A 77 -12.79 4.78 18.26
N ILE A 78 -12.95 5.18 19.52
CA ILE A 78 -12.71 4.33 20.69
C ILE A 78 -13.99 4.20 21.53
N SER A 79 -14.24 2.99 22.05
CA SER A 79 -15.33 2.74 22.99
C SER A 79 -15.04 3.40 24.35
N GLU A 80 -16.06 3.70 25.13
CA GLU A 80 -15.85 4.27 26.48
C GLU A 80 -15.16 3.27 27.43
N ASP A 81 -15.41 1.96 27.26
CA ASP A 81 -14.74 0.91 28.03
C ASP A 81 -13.24 0.85 27.72
N ASP A 82 -12.85 0.97 26.45
CA ASP A 82 -11.44 0.99 26.06
C ASP A 82 -10.78 2.31 26.42
N TYR A 83 -11.50 3.43 26.33
CA TYR A 83 -11.00 4.71 26.81
C TYR A 83 -10.74 4.68 28.33
N ALA A 84 -11.62 4.06 29.13
CA ALA A 84 -11.39 3.90 30.57
C ALA A 84 -10.12 3.09 30.87
N LYS A 85 -9.72 2.16 30.01
CA LYS A 85 -8.42 1.45 30.11
C LYS A 85 -7.25 2.35 29.73
N VAL A 86 -7.41 3.17 28.68
CA VAL A 86 -6.42 4.19 28.29
C VAL A 86 -6.17 5.18 29.44
N GLU A 87 -7.23 5.67 30.08
CA GLU A 87 -7.15 6.59 31.22
C GLU A 87 -6.46 5.96 32.44
N LYS A 88 -6.65 4.65 32.66
CA LYS A 88 -5.95 3.87 33.69
C LYS A 88 -4.50 3.53 33.33
N GLY A 89 -4.04 3.88 32.13
CA GLY A 89 -2.68 3.60 31.69
C GLY A 89 -2.43 2.14 31.28
N ASP A 90 -3.43 1.45 30.72
CA ASP A 90 -3.26 0.08 30.21
C ASP A 90 -2.18 0.05 29.11
N LYS A 91 -1.02 -0.51 29.45
CA LYS A 91 0.15 -0.51 28.56
C LYS A 91 -0.06 -1.33 27.29
N ASN A 92 -0.86 -2.39 27.31
CA ASN A 92 -1.08 -3.23 26.13
C ASN A 92 -1.92 -2.48 25.11
N LEU A 93 -2.97 -1.81 25.58
CA LEU A 93 -3.81 -0.98 24.73
C LEU A 93 -3.06 0.27 24.24
N LEU A 94 -2.33 0.96 25.12
CA LEU A 94 -1.53 2.12 24.75
C LEU A 94 -0.46 1.79 23.71
N ASN A 95 0.22 0.63 23.82
CA ASN A 95 1.17 0.19 22.80
C ASN A 95 0.50 -0.09 21.44
N THR A 96 -0.76 -0.52 21.45
CA THR A 96 -1.57 -0.72 20.24
C THR A 96 -2.00 0.60 19.61
N LEU A 97 -2.22 1.63 20.45
CA LEU A 97 -2.72 2.95 20.04
C LEU A 97 -1.62 4.00 19.86
N LYS A 98 -0.37 3.68 20.18
CA LYS A 98 0.75 4.63 20.11
C LYS A 98 0.87 5.24 18.72
N GLY A 99 1.04 6.57 18.69
CA GLY A 99 1.14 7.35 17.47
C GLY A 99 -0.18 7.59 16.74
N LYS A 100 -1.30 7.09 17.27
CA LYS A 100 -2.63 7.31 16.70
C LYS A 100 -3.32 8.49 17.38
N ILE A 101 -4.28 9.03 16.66
CA ILE A 101 -5.28 9.93 17.19
C ILE A 101 -6.53 9.10 17.46
N ILE A 102 -7.05 9.13 18.67
CA ILE A 102 -8.29 8.45 19.05
C ILE A 102 -9.40 9.46 19.26
N LEU A 103 -10.62 9.08 18.87
CA LEU A 103 -11.83 9.91 18.99
C LEU A 103 -12.84 9.23 19.91
N ARG A 104 -13.22 9.93 20.98
CA ARG A 104 -14.34 9.51 21.84
C ARG A 104 -15.65 9.96 21.22
N VAL A 105 -16.30 9.03 20.53
CA VAL A 105 -17.51 9.33 19.74
C VAL A 105 -18.71 9.69 20.63
N HIS A 106 -18.77 9.17 21.87
CA HIS A 106 -19.91 9.34 22.76
C HIS A 106 -19.85 10.58 23.66
N LYS A 107 -18.71 11.29 23.70
CA LYS A 107 -18.50 12.48 24.53
C LYS A 107 -18.03 13.65 23.68
N ASN A 108 -18.94 14.20 22.89
CA ASN A 108 -18.75 15.42 22.09
C ASN A 108 -17.58 15.38 21.08
N GLY A 109 -17.07 14.18 20.72
CA GLY A 109 -15.98 14.05 19.74
C GLY A 109 -14.61 14.46 20.29
N GLU A 110 -14.36 14.30 21.59
CA GLU A 110 -13.05 14.55 22.20
C GLU A 110 -11.95 13.74 21.49
N ALA A 111 -10.87 14.41 21.07
CA ALA A 111 -9.75 13.82 20.37
C ALA A 111 -8.50 13.76 21.26
N TYR A 112 -7.78 12.65 21.21
CA TYR A 112 -6.55 12.46 21.97
C TYR A 112 -5.43 11.90 21.09
N TYR A 113 -4.20 12.37 21.29
CA TYR A 113 -3.00 11.83 20.66
C TYR A 113 -2.21 11.01 21.68
N ILE A 114 -1.81 9.79 21.31
CA ILE A 114 -0.96 8.94 22.15
C ILE A 114 0.47 9.07 21.64
N LYS A 115 1.34 9.73 22.40
CA LYS A 115 2.72 9.99 22.00
C LYS A 115 3.54 8.70 21.99
N PRO A 116 4.21 8.33 20.87
CA PRO A 116 4.89 7.03 20.78
C PRO A 116 6.08 6.83 21.73
N GLN A 117 6.76 7.90 22.16
CA GLN A 117 7.98 7.82 22.97
C GLN A 117 7.71 7.33 24.40
N ASP A 118 6.63 7.80 25.00
CA ASP A 118 6.33 7.66 26.43
C ASP A 118 4.91 7.16 26.70
N LEU A 119 4.11 6.94 25.64
CA LEU A 119 2.70 6.53 25.71
C LEU A 119 1.80 7.51 26.45
N SER A 120 2.24 8.76 26.62
CA SER A 120 1.43 9.81 27.21
C SER A 120 0.23 10.14 26.32
N VAL A 121 -0.91 10.41 26.96
CA VAL A 121 -2.19 10.66 26.30
C VAL A 121 -2.48 12.15 26.39
N HIS A 122 -2.55 12.81 25.24
CA HIS A 122 -2.70 14.24 25.15
C HIS A 122 -4.07 14.60 24.60
N TYR A 123 -4.82 15.40 25.36
CA TYR A 123 -6.11 15.91 24.90
C TYR A 123 -5.91 17.06 23.91
N LEU A 124 -6.48 16.91 22.71
CA LEU A 124 -6.26 17.84 21.61
C LEU A 124 -7.27 19.00 21.61
N GLN A 125 -8.41 18.85 22.30
CA GLN A 125 -9.46 19.86 22.53
C GLN A 125 -10.11 20.48 21.27
N ASN A 126 -9.35 21.18 20.43
CA ASN A 126 -9.78 21.80 19.18
C ASN A 126 -8.58 21.95 18.23
N GLY A 127 -8.79 22.46 17.02
CA GLY A 127 -7.73 22.60 16.02
C GLY A 127 -6.51 23.39 16.49
N GLU A 128 -6.73 24.58 17.04
CA GLU A 128 -5.64 25.45 17.51
C GLU A 128 -4.86 24.81 18.66
N LYS A 129 -5.56 24.27 19.65
CA LYS A 129 -4.90 23.65 20.79
C LYS A 129 -4.17 22.35 20.40
N ALA A 130 -4.73 21.61 19.46
CA ALA A 130 -4.07 20.46 18.87
C ALA A 130 -2.77 20.90 18.20
N TYR A 131 -2.81 21.93 17.35
CA TYR A 131 -1.63 22.43 16.66
C TYR A 131 -0.52 22.87 17.63
N GLU A 132 -0.86 23.62 18.68
CA GLU A 132 0.10 24.01 19.74
C GLU A 132 0.74 22.79 20.39
N LEU A 133 -0.08 21.84 20.86
CA LEU A 133 0.38 20.66 21.57
C LEU A 133 1.24 19.76 20.68
N MET A 134 0.83 19.62 19.41
CA MET A 134 1.55 18.86 18.41
C MET A 134 2.93 19.46 18.12
N ARG A 135 3.06 20.79 18.07
CA ARG A 135 4.35 21.46 17.95
C ARG A 135 5.19 21.33 19.23
N GLU A 136 4.59 21.46 20.40
CA GLU A 136 5.29 21.32 21.69
C GLU A 136 5.94 19.93 21.86
N HIS A 137 5.23 18.89 21.45
CA HIS A 137 5.70 17.50 21.57
C HIS A 137 6.32 16.94 20.30
N SER A 138 6.62 17.80 19.34
CA SER A 138 7.23 17.40 18.07
C SER A 138 8.68 16.97 18.23
N LEU A 139 9.12 16.08 17.34
CA LEU A 139 10.52 15.73 17.18
C LEU A 139 11.14 16.58 16.07
N GLY A 140 12.29 17.20 16.33
CA GLY A 140 13.05 17.92 15.31
C GLY A 140 13.49 16.98 14.18
N ILE A 141 13.37 17.43 12.93
CA ILE A 141 13.84 16.71 11.74
C ILE A 141 14.52 17.67 10.77
N THR A 142 15.59 17.21 10.11
CA THR A 142 16.28 17.95 9.04
C THR A 142 15.49 17.86 7.74
N ASP A 143 15.80 18.74 6.79
CA ASP A 143 15.15 18.75 5.48
C ASP A 143 15.45 17.45 4.72
N ASP A 144 16.70 17.01 4.75
CA ASP A 144 17.17 15.78 4.11
C ASP A 144 16.42 14.54 4.64
N ASP A 145 16.35 14.36 5.97
CA ASP A 145 15.62 13.24 6.58
C ASP A 145 14.10 13.35 6.33
N LEU A 146 13.58 14.57 6.27
CA LEU A 146 12.17 14.81 6.05
C LEU A 146 11.81 14.40 4.61
N GLU A 147 12.62 14.74 3.59
CA GLU A 147 12.44 14.36 2.18
C GLU A 147 12.36 12.85 1.94
N ASP A 148 13.06 12.07 2.76
CA ASP A 148 12.99 10.62 2.77
C ASP A 148 11.64 10.07 3.25
N ILE A 149 10.76 10.90 3.81
CA ILE A 149 9.40 10.54 4.19
C ILE A 149 8.44 11.05 3.13
N LEU A 150 7.57 10.17 2.64
CA LEU A 150 6.68 10.49 1.52
C LEU A 150 5.50 11.36 1.95
N ILE A 151 5.19 12.40 1.17
CA ILE A 151 4.11 13.33 1.50
C ILE A 151 2.72 12.77 1.14
N GLY A 152 1.78 12.85 2.09
CA GLY A 152 0.35 12.61 1.91
C GLY A 152 -0.44 13.92 1.90
N ARG A 153 -1.64 13.90 1.30
CA ARG A 153 -2.49 15.11 1.16
C ARG A 153 -3.86 14.91 1.81
N LEU A 154 -4.22 15.79 2.75
CA LEU A 154 -5.58 15.87 3.30
C LEU A 154 -6.46 16.68 2.32
N THR A 155 -7.45 16.04 1.70
CA THR A 155 -8.40 16.72 0.81
C THR A 155 -9.54 17.30 1.66
N ARG A 156 -9.66 18.64 1.76
CA ARG A 156 -10.78 19.29 2.48
C ARG A 156 -12.10 19.02 1.75
N ARG A 157 -13.12 18.55 2.47
CA ARG A 157 -14.52 18.63 2.00
C ARG A 157 -15.04 20.06 2.14
N THR A 158 -14.49 21.01 1.39
CA THR A 158 -14.98 22.41 1.38
C THR A 158 -15.18 22.96 -0.02
N GLU A 159 -15.52 22.09 -0.96
CA GLU A 159 -16.34 22.50 -2.10
C GLU A 159 -17.76 22.02 -1.80
N THR A 160 -18.73 22.93 -1.85
CA THR A 160 -20.14 22.63 -1.63
C THR A 160 -20.61 21.65 -2.71
N LEU A 161 -20.44 20.36 -2.42
CA LEU A 161 -20.73 19.27 -3.33
C LEU A 161 -22.16 18.81 -3.09
N LEU A 162 -23.00 18.96 -4.12
CA LEU A 162 -24.37 18.44 -4.17
C LEU A 162 -24.36 16.93 -3.81
N PRO A 163 -25.35 16.42 -3.06
CA PRO A 163 -25.41 14.98 -2.75
C PRO A 163 -25.38 14.17 -4.05
N GLY A 164 -24.38 13.30 -4.21
CA GLY A 164 -24.09 12.54 -5.44
C GLY A 164 -22.80 12.94 -6.17
N THR A 165 -22.15 14.06 -5.80
CA THR A 165 -20.91 14.54 -6.45
C THR A 165 -19.62 14.11 -5.74
N CYS A 166 -19.67 13.78 -4.44
CA CYS A 166 -18.48 13.37 -3.68
C CYS A 166 -17.99 11.96 -4.05
N GLU A 167 -18.91 11.03 -4.34
CA GLU A 167 -18.59 9.67 -4.77
C GLU A 167 -17.95 9.71 -6.16
N THR A 168 -18.56 10.41 -7.11
CA THR A 168 -18.02 10.56 -8.48
C THR A 168 -16.68 11.29 -8.53
N VAL A 169 -16.46 12.30 -7.69
CA VAL A 169 -15.16 13.00 -7.57
C VAL A 169 -14.08 12.09 -6.97
N ASN A 170 -14.40 11.32 -5.93
CA ASN A 170 -13.44 10.39 -5.31
C ASN A 170 -13.08 9.25 -6.28
N THR A 171 -14.06 8.70 -7.00
CA THR A 171 -13.82 7.70 -8.05
C THR A 171 -12.94 8.28 -9.16
N GLN A 172 -13.21 9.49 -9.65
CA GLN A 172 -12.37 10.11 -10.68
C GLN A 172 -10.94 10.38 -10.20
N LEU A 173 -10.77 10.84 -8.96
CA LEU A 173 -9.45 11.08 -8.38
C LEU A 173 -8.71 9.76 -8.13
N SER A 174 -9.41 8.70 -7.74
CA SER A 174 -8.86 7.36 -7.62
C SER A 174 -8.32 6.88 -8.97
N GLN A 175 -9.14 6.94 -10.03
CA GLN A 175 -8.75 6.58 -11.39
C GLN A 175 -7.51 7.38 -11.86
N ASN A 176 -7.48 8.69 -11.59
CA ASN A 176 -6.34 9.53 -11.94
C ASN A 176 -5.06 9.11 -11.22
N ASN A 177 -5.14 8.75 -9.93
CA ASN A 177 -3.99 8.24 -9.19
C ASN A 177 -3.55 6.88 -9.75
N TYR A 178 -4.46 5.96 -10.00
CA TYR A 178 -4.12 4.70 -10.67
C TYR A 178 -3.35 4.92 -11.98
N TRP A 179 -3.83 5.81 -12.86
CA TRP A 179 -3.16 6.07 -14.13
C TRP A 179 -1.77 6.71 -13.96
N LYS A 180 -1.54 7.50 -12.91
CA LYS A 180 -0.20 7.98 -12.56
C LYS A 180 0.71 6.82 -12.17
N GLY A 181 0.25 5.94 -11.27
CA GLY A 181 0.99 4.74 -10.88
C GLY A 181 1.31 3.84 -12.06
N PHE A 182 0.33 3.60 -12.94
CA PHE A 182 0.47 2.81 -14.15
C PHE A 182 1.50 3.40 -15.12
N ASN A 183 1.47 4.72 -15.34
CA ASN A 183 2.44 5.39 -16.20
C ASN A 183 3.86 5.31 -15.65
N ILE A 184 4.03 5.47 -14.34
CA ILE A 184 5.33 5.34 -13.68
C ILE A 184 5.83 3.90 -13.83
N TRP A 185 5.01 2.92 -13.47
CA TRP A 185 5.35 1.51 -13.59
C TRP A 185 5.77 1.13 -15.01
N THR A 186 4.98 1.52 -16.01
CA THR A 186 5.22 1.12 -17.40
C THR A 186 6.45 1.80 -18.01
N LYS A 187 6.68 3.09 -17.73
CA LYS A 187 7.76 3.89 -18.32
C LYS A 187 9.09 3.74 -17.59
N THR A 188 9.07 3.66 -16.27
CA THR A 188 10.30 3.72 -15.45
C THR A 188 10.60 2.41 -14.72
N LYS A 189 9.67 1.45 -14.71
CA LYS A 189 9.77 0.19 -13.95
C LYS A 189 9.98 0.39 -12.44
N ASN A 190 9.67 1.59 -11.93
CA ASN A 190 9.80 1.92 -10.52
C ASN A 190 8.52 1.51 -9.75
N PHE A 191 8.49 0.29 -9.19
CA PHE A 191 7.32 -0.18 -8.42
C PHE A 191 7.12 0.62 -7.14
N LEU A 192 8.21 1.04 -6.48
CA LEU A 192 8.15 1.79 -5.23
C LEU A 192 7.39 3.10 -5.40
N GLU A 193 7.66 3.82 -6.49
CA GLU A 193 6.95 5.05 -6.80
C GLU A 193 5.52 4.76 -7.28
N ALA A 194 5.32 3.75 -8.12
CA ALA A 194 4.00 3.37 -8.62
C ALA A 194 3.04 2.95 -7.49
N GLU A 195 3.55 2.22 -6.50
CA GLU A 195 2.80 1.76 -5.33
C GLU A 195 2.12 2.91 -4.58
N LYS A 196 2.80 4.05 -4.43
CA LYS A 196 2.28 5.23 -3.73
C LYS A 196 0.95 5.69 -4.36
N TYR A 197 0.92 5.71 -5.69
CA TYR A 197 -0.26 6.13 -6.42
C TYR A 197 -1.37 5.07 -6.41
N TYR A 198 -1.02 3.78 -6.40
CA TYR A 198 -2.03 2.73 -6.22
C TYR A 198 -2.62 2.74 -4.81
N ALA A 199 -1.80 2.94 -3.77
CA ALA A 199 -2.27 3.07 -2.39
C ALA A 199 -3.17 4.30 -2.23
N GLU A 200 -2.82 5.43 -2.83
CA GLU A 200 -3.66 6.63 -2.82
C GLU A 200 -4.96 6.44 -3.61
N SER A 201 -4.94 5.71 -4.72
CA SER A 201 -6.14 5.30 -5.44
C SER A 201 -7.07 4.48 -4.53
N LEU A 202 -6.54 3.48 -3.82
CA LEU A 202 -7.31 2.67 -2.89
C LEU A 202 -7.78 3.42 -1.64
N ARG A 203 -7.08 4.48 -1.23
CA ARG A 203 -7.55 5.36 -0.16
C ARG A 203 -8.82 6.11 -0.57
N LEU A 204 -8.90 6.51 -1.84
CA LEU A 204 -10.01 7.30 -2.39
C LEU A 204 -11.19 6.43 -2.82
N ASP A 205 -10.90 5.27 -3.38
CA ASP A 205 -11.87 4.26 -3.78
C ASP A 205 -11.32 2.86 -3.43
N PRO A 206 -11.69 2.33 -2.24
CA PRO A 206 -11.18 1.04 -1.74
C PRO A 206 -11.57 -0.16 -2.61
N ASP A 207 -12.61 -0.03 -3.42
CA ASP A 207 -13.10 -1.10 -4.29
C ASP A 207 -12.64 -0.90 -5.75
N TYR A 208 -11.75 0.05 -6.04
CA TYR A 208 -11.24 0.27 -7.40
C TYR A 208 -10.36 -0.91 -7.88
N ALA A 209 -10.99 -1.84 -8.61
CA ALA A 209 -10.39 -3.11 -9.03
C ALA A 209 -9.02 -2.98 -9.73
N PRO A 210 -8.78 -1.99 -10.63
CA PRO A 210 -7.47 -1.80 -11.23
C PRO A 210 -6.36 -1.52 -10.21
N ALA A 211 -6.61 -0.67 -9.22
CA ALA A 211 -5.63 -0.39 -8.17
C ALA A 211 -5.48 -1.55 -7.19
N LEU A 212 -6.56 -2.26 -6.84
CA LEU A 212 -6.50 -3.48 -6.03
C LEU A 212 -5.59 -4.52 -6.72
N SER A 213 -5.77 -4.68 -8.03
CA SER A 213 -5.01 -5.61 -8.86
C SER A 213 -3.53 -5.24 -8.95
N SER A 214 -3.20 -3.97 -9.14
CA SER A 214 -1.82 -3.49 -9.25
C SER A 214 -1.10 -3.44 -7.91
N TYR A 215 -1.78 -3.01 -6.85
CA TYR A 215 -1.23 -3.00 -5.49
C TYR A 215 -0.99 -4.42 -4.98
N GLY A 216 -1.96 -5.33 -5.14
CA GLY A 216 -1.83 -6.73 -4.76
C GLY A 216 -0.65 -7.44 -5.43
N PHE A 217 -0.46 -7.19 -6.73
CA PHE A 217 0.70 -7.70 -7.47
C PHE A 217 2.01 -7.18 -6.90
N ILE A 218 2.11 -5.89 -6.57
CA ILE A 218 3.34 -5.32 -6.01
C ILE A 218 3.67 -5.96 -4.67
N ARG A 219 2.68 -6.12 -3.78
CA ARG A 219 2.86 -6.74 -2.46
C ARG A 219 3.38 -8.18 -2.57
N ALA A 220 2.82 -8.97 -3.49
CA ALA A 220 3.31 -10.34 -3.69
C ALA A 220 4.69 -10.38 -4.38
N ALA A 221 4.86 -9.66 -5.49
CA ALA A 221 6.02 -9.84 -6.36
C ALA A 221 7.30 -9.13 -5.87
N PHE A 222 7.18 -8.04 -5.10
CA PHE A 222 8.33 -7.23 -4.70
C PHE A 222 8.56 -7.15 -3.20
N TYR A 223 7.56 -7.52 -2.38
CA TYR A 223 7.66 -7.50 -0.92
C TYR A 223 7.52 -8.88 -0.28
N ASP A 224 7.40 -9.94 -1.08
CA ASP A 224 7.28 -11.34 -0.60
C ASP A 224 6.01 -11.58 0.25
N GLU A 225 5.00 -10.73 0.10
CA GLU A 225 3.75 -10.82 0.85
C GLU A 225 2.65 -11.50 0.03
N TYR A 226 2.85 -12.77 -0.31
CA TYR A 226 1.94 -13.55 -1.17
C TYR A 226 0.49 -13.57 -0.65
N GLU A 227 0.30 -13.87 0.63
CA GLU A 227 -1.03 -13.95 1.24
C GLU A 227 -1.78 -12.61 1.18
N THR A 228 -1.06 -11.50 1.34
CA THR A 228 -1.61 -10.15 1.20
C THR A 228 -1.99 -9.89 -0.25
N GLY A 229 -1.08 -10.17 -1.19
CA GLY A 229 -1.33 -9.98 -2.62
C GLY A 229 -2.51 -10.79 -3.13
N GLU A 230 -2.61 -12.07 -2.74
CA GLU A 230 -3.71 -12.96 -3.09
C GLU A 230 -5.07 -12.40 -2.64
N LYS A 231 -5.16 -11.86 -1.42
CA LYS A 231 -6.39 -11.23 -0.91
C LYS A 231 -6.82 -10.04 -1.76
N PHE A 232 -5.88 -9.15 -2.10
CA PHE A 232 -6.16 -7.98 -2.94
C PHE A 232 -6.59 -8.36 -4.35
N LEU A 233 -5.92 -9.33 -4.97
CA LEU A 233 -6.23 -9.80 -6.30
C LEU A 233 -7.60 -10.52 -6.36
N ASN A 234 -7.92 -11.34 -5.35
CA ASN A 234 -9.24 -11.96 -5.25
C ASN A 234 -10.34 -10.92 -5.03
N ARG A 235 -10.08 -9.88 -4.22
CA ARG A 235 -11.03 -8.78 -4.05
C ARG A 235 -11.26 -8.02 -5.36
N ALA A 236 -10.22 -7.75 -6.13
CA ALA A 236 -10.33 -7.11 -7.44
C ALA A 236 -11.26 -7.90 -8.39
N MET A 237 -11.09 -9.22 -8.45
CA MET A 237 -11.93 -10.12 -9.26
C MET A 237 -13.38 -10.21 -8.75
N GLN A 238 -13.63 -10.02 -7.46
CA GLN A 238 -15.00 -9.97 -6.91
C GLN A 238 -15.71 -8.66 -7.25
N ILE A 239 -15.00 -7.54 -7.26
CA ILE A 239 -15.57 -6.23 -7.57
C ILE A 239 -15.81 -6.08 -9.07
N ASP A 240 -14.79 -6.39 -9.86
CA ASP A 240 -14.87 -6.34 -11.32
C ASP A 240 -14.44 -7.69 -11.90
N PRO A 241 -15.41 -8.60 -12.12
CA PRO A 241 -15.16 -9.88 -12.76
C PRO A 241 -14.56 -9.75 -14.17
N GLU A 242 -14.74 -8.60 -14.83
CA GLU A 242 -14.22 -8.32 -16.17
C GLU A 242 -12.78 -7.75 -16.12
N TRP A 243 -12.23 -7.47 -14.94
CA TRP A 243 -10.86 -6.97 -14.80
C TRP A 243 -9.82 -8.10 -14.88
N ALA A 244 -9.45 -8.46 -16.11
CA ALA A 244 -8.60 -9.62 -16.38
C ALA A 244 -7.16 -9.55 -15.87
N TYR A 245 -6.66 -8.37 -15.50
CA TYR A 245 -5.35 -8.27 -14.87
C TYR A 245 -5.33 -8.89 -13.47
N ALA A 246 -6.48 -9.05 -12.80
CA ALA A 246 -6.54 -9.75 -11.51
C ALA A 246 -6.23 -11.25 -11.62
N PRO A 247 -6.94 -12.06 -12.43
CA PRO A 247 -6.59 -13.47 -12.64
C PRO A 247 -5.20 -13.64 -13.30
N PHE A 248 -4.79 -12.73 -14.18
CA PHE A 248 -3.43 -12.73 -14.74
C PHE A 248 -2.35 -12.60 -13.66
N ASN A 249 -2.49 -11.59 -12.80
CA ASN A 249 -1.53 -11.32 -11.73
C ASN A 249 -1.53 -12.43 -10.69
N LEU A 250 -2.67 -13.10 -10.43
CA LEU A 250 -2.72 -14.30 -9.60
C LEU A 250 -1.92 -15.44 -10.23
N GLY A 251 -2.07 -15.68 -11.54
CA GLY A 251 -1.26 -16.66 -12.27
C GLY A 251 0.24 -16.40 -12.13
N ILE A 252 0.68 -15.16 -12.37
CA ILE A 252 2.09 -14.76 -12.19
C ILE A 252 2.53 -14.91 -10.73
N MET A 253 1.69 -14.54 -9.78
CA MET A 253 1.99 -14.66 -8.35
C MET A 253 2.31 -16.11 -7.97
N TYR A 254 1.48 -17.07 -8.38
CA TYR A 254 1.75 -18.48 -8.12
C TYR A 254 3.00 -18.99 -8.86
N ASP A 255 3.30 -18.47 -10.06
CA ASP A 255 4.56 -18.78 -10.75
C ASP A 255 5.78 -18.28 -9.98
N LEU A 256 5.72 -17.06 -9.47
CA LEU A 256 6.77 -16.45 -8.67
C LEU A 256 6.96 -17.20 -7.35
N GLU A 257 5.87 -17.50 -6.64
CA GLU A 257 5.91 -18.30 -5.42
C GLU A 257 6.62 -19.65 -5.67
N GLN A 258 6.29 -20.34 -6.76
CA GLN A 258 6.94 -21.59 -7.14
C GLN A 258 8.44 -21.42 -7.41
N LEU A 259 8.84 -20.35 -8.09
CA LEU A 259 10.25 -20.03 -8.40
C LEU A 259 11.05 -19.71 -7.13
N TYR A 260 10.49 -18.90 -6.23
CA TYR A 260 11.14 -18.49 -4.98
C TYR A 260 11.30 -19.66 -3.99
N PHE A 261 10.23 -20.44 -3.80
CA PHE A 261 10.28 -21.59 -2.88
C PHE A 261 10.91 -22.86 -3.49
N GLY A 262 11.13 -22.88 -4.80
CA GLY A 262 11.89 -23.94 -5.49
C GLY A 262 13.36 -24.05 -5.06
N LEU A 263 13.91 -23.04 -4.38
CA LEU A 263 15.30 -23.00 -3.90
C LEU A 263 15.46 -23.36 -2.42
N SER A 264 14.36 -23.38 -1.66
CA SER A 264 14.35 -23.63 -0.22
C SER A 264 13.05 -24.31 0.19
N ASN A 265 13.01 -25.63 0.01
CA ASN A 265 11.99 -26.56 0.51
C ASN A 265 10.53 -26.04 0.42
N PRO A 266 9.81 -26.31 -0.68
CA PRO A 266 8.53 -25.67 -0.97
C PRO A 266 7.52 -25.89 0.16
N PRO A 267 6.68 -24.89 0.51
CA PRO A 267 5.55 -25.12 1.39
C PRO A 267 4.77 -26.27 0.76
N ALA A 268 4.55 -27.32 1.56
CA ALA A 268 4.04 -28.61 1.12
C ALA A 268 3.08 -28.45 -0.06
N LYS A 269 3.52 -28.81 -1.27
CA LYS A 269 2.75 -28.68 -2.52
C LYS A 269 1.52 -29.56 -2.40
N ASN A 270 0.46 -29.01 -1.84
CA ASN A 270 -0.83 -29.65 -1.82
C ASN A 270 -1.44 -29.52 -3.22
N GLU A 271 -2.18 -30.54 -3.63
CA GLU A 271 -2.92 -30.58 -4.88
C GLU A 271 -3.79 -29.33 -5.10
N GLU A 272 -4.24 -28.71 -4.01
CA GLU A 272 -5.02 -27.48 -3.97
C GLU A 272 -4.30 -26.27 -4.56
N TRP A 273 -3.00 -26.08 -4.27
CA TRP A 273 -2.21 -24.98 -4.81
C TRP A 273 -2.08 -25.06 -6.33
N LEU A 274 -1.77 -26.26 -6.85
CA LEU A 274 -1.66 -26.51 -8.30
C LEU A 274 -3.00 -26.27 -9.00
N LYS A 275 -4.10 -26.70 -8.36
CA LYS A 275 -5.46 -26.43 -8.83
C LYS A 275 -5.75 -24.93 -8.89
N LYS A 276 -5.39 -24.16 -7.85
CA LYS A 276 -5.55 -22.69 -7.83
C LYS A 276 -4.78 -22.00 -8.94
N ARG A 277 -3.47 -22.26 -9.06
CA ARG A 277 -2.62 -21.70 -10.15
C ARG A 277 -3.23 -21.92 -11.52
N GLN A 278 -3.59 -23.17 -11.83
CA GLN A 278 -4.13 -23.54 -13.14
C GLN A 278 -5.53 -22.95 -13.37
N ALA A 279 -6.37 -22.85 -12.33
CA ALA A 279 -7.68 -22.20 -12.43
C ALA A 279 -7.57 -20.70 -12.79
N TYR A 280 -6.60 -19.98 -12.22
CA TYR A 280 -6.40 -18.56 -12.57
C TYR A 280 -5.84 -18.37 -13.99
N ALA A 281 -4.99 -19.29 -14.44
CA ALA A 281 -4.51 -19.30 -15.83
C ALA A 281 -5.64 -19.54 -16.83
N VAL A 282 -6.56 -20.48 -16.56
CA VAL A 282 -7.76 -20.70 -17.39
C VAL A 282 -8.63 -19.46 -17.44
N LYS A 283 -8.95 -18.84 -16.29
CA LYS A 283 -9.76 -17.62 -16.23
C LYS A 283 -9.17 -16.47 -17.05
N TRP A 284 -7.86 -16.30 -17.02
CA TRP A 284 -7.20 -15.27 -17.82
C TRP A 284 -7.26 -15.58 -19.33
N LEU A 285 -7.09 -16.84 -19.72
CA LEU A 285 -7.19 -17.28 -21.11
C LEU A 285 -8.63 -17.13 -21.64
N GLU A 286 -9.64 -17.53 -20.88
CA GLU A 286 -11.06 -17.35 -21.21
C GLU A 286 -11.36 -15.88 -21.53
N PHE A 287 -10.97 -14.97 -20.64
CA PHE A 287 -11.17 -13.55 -20.86
C PHE A 287 -10.44 -13.04 -22.12
N THR A 288 -9.17 -13.41 -22.28
CA THR A 288 -8.35 -12.92 -23.40
C THR A 288 -8.92 -13.40 -24.74
N VAL A 289 -9.41 -14.65 -24.76
CA VAL A 289 -10.04 -15.27 -25.93
C VAL A 289 -11.36 -14.58 -26.29
N ASP A 290 -12.19 -14.26 -25.31
CA ASP A 290 -13.50 -13.64 -25.51
C ASP A 290 -13.37 -12.15 -25.91
N ARG A 291 -12.55 -11.39 -25.18
CA ARG A 291 -12.52 -9.93 -25.29
C ARG A 291 -11.60 -9.40 -26.38
N PHE A 292 -10.56 -10.14 -26.74
CA PHE A 292 -9.59 -9.75 -27.75
C PHE A 292 -9.50 -10.77 -28.89
N PRO A 293 -10.60 -11.00 -29.63
CA PRO A 293 -10.62 -12.00 -30.70
C PRO A 293 -9.63 -11.70 -31.83
N GLU A 294 -9.17 -10.45 -31.94
CA GLU A 294 -8.19 -9.97 -32.92
C GLU A 294 -6.75 -9.98 -32.40
N HIS A 295 -6.48 -10.51 -31.20
CA HIS A 295 -5.11 -10.56 -30.66
C HIS A 295 -4.21 -11.37 -31.59
N PRO A 296 -2.97 -10.93 -31.91
CA PRO A 296 -2.09 -11.64 -32.85
C PRO A 296 -1.87 -13.12 -32.49
N ASP A 297 -1.82 -13.42 -31.19
CA ASP A 297 -1.64 -14.77 -30.66
C ASP A 297 -2.94 -15.50 -30.27
N ILE A 298 -4.11 -14.99 -30.64
CA ILE A 298 -5.42 -15.50 -30.20
C ILE A 298 -5.63 -16.99 -30.49
N TYR A 299 -5.08 -17.47 -31.61
CA TYR A 299 -5.14 -18.89 -31.98
C TYR A 299 -4.38 -19.77 -30.97
N HIS A 300 -3.22 -19.30 -30.49
CA HIS A 300 -2.44 -20.00 -29.47
C HIS A 300 -3.17 -19.99 -28.13
N PHE A 301 -3.80 -18.87 -27.75
CA PHE A 301 -4.58 -18.80 -26.51
C PHE A 301 -5.81 -19.72 -26.54
N LYS A 302 -6.56 -19.76 -27.64
CA LYS A 302 -7.69 -20.69 -27.83
C LYS A 302 -7.24 -22.15 -27.72
N LYS A 303 -6.09 -22.48 -28.31
CA LYS A 303 -5.51 -23.83 -28.23
C LYS A 303 -5.10 -24.19 -26.80
N GLN A 304 -4.37 -23.31 -26.13
CA GLN A 304 -3.96 -23.49 -24.73
C GLN A 304 -5.18 -23.66 -23.80
N LEU A 305 -6.22 -22.83 -23.99
CA LEU A 305 -7.45 -22.92 -23.22
C LEU A 305 -8.11 -24.30 -23.40
N SER A 306 -8.29 -24.76 -24.65
CA SER A 306 -8.87 -26.08 -24.94
C SER A 306 -8.06 -27.22 -24.35
N GLU A 307 -6.72 -27.16 -24.40
CA GLU A 307 -5.84 -28.18 -23.82
C GLU A 307 -5.95 -28.23 -22.30
N MET A 308 -6.07 -27.07 -21.64
CA MET A 308 -6.25 -26.99 -20.20
C MET A 308 -7.63 -27.51 -19.78
N GLU A 309 -8.71 -27.11 -20.46
CA GLU A 309 -10.07 -27.62 -20.20
C GLU A 309 -10.17 -29.15 -20.37
N ASP A 310 -9.52 -29.71 -21.40
CA ASP A 310 -9.51 -31.15 -21.67
C ASP A 310 -8.73 -31.96 -20.63
N TYR A 311 -7.65 -31.40 -20.10
CA TYR A 311 -6.91 -32.00 -18.98
C TYR A 311 -7.81 -32.13 -17.74
N TYR A 312 -8.64 -31.12 -17.46
CA TYR A 312 -9.55 -31.10 -16.31
C TYR A 312 -10.78 -31.98 -16.46
N ARG A 313 -11.36 -32.10 -17.66
CA ARG A 313 -12.45 -33.05 -17.91
C ARG A 313 -12.06 -34.51 -17.66
N LYS A 314 -10.75 -34.82 -17.63
CA LYS A 314 -10.20 -36.17 -17.49
C LYS A 314 -9.70 -36.51 -16.07
N GLN A 315 -9.71 -35.55 -15.14
CA GLN A 315 -9.41 -35.78 -13.71
C GLN A 315 -10.70 -35.90 -12.90
#